data_AF-A0A3B3ST41-F1
#
_entry.id   AF-A0A3B3ST41-F1
#
_cell.length_a   1.000
_cell.length_b   1.000
_cell.length_c   1.000
_cell.angle_alpha   90.00
_cell.angle_beta   90.00
_cell.angle_gamma   90.00
#
_symmetry.space_group_name_H-M   'P 1'
#
loop_
_entity.id
_entity.type
_entity.pdbx_description
1 polymer ?
#
loop_
_entity_poly.entity_id
_entity_poly.type
_entity_poly.pdbx_seq_one_letter_code
_entity_poly.pdbx_strand_id
1 'polypeptide(L)'
;VFAFSFFACSGHSRCNKACEITALVKGTINSAVLLPCNITVNHIQTVMWSHAADLVTIRTHGYVNFSDNRGGRVKTFPYLSNKGNFSIRLEHLQQSDLGIYCCEVQHESLSACNKVNVTLDVQKHLEENLKGKNTHL
;
A
#
# COMPACT_ATOMS: atom_id res chain seq x y z
N VAL A 1 -10.66 -23.84 -33.12
CA VAL A 1 -10.53 -22.39 -32.87
C VAL A 1 -10.38 -22.22 -31.37
N PHE A 2 -9.16 -21.98 -30.89
CA PHE A 2 -8.93 -21.71 -29.46
C PHE A 2 -9.31 -20.24 -29.21
N ALA A 3 -10.45 -20.04 -28.56
CA ALA A 3 -10.81 -18.72 -28.06
C ALA A 3 -9.93 -18.42 -26.84
N PHE A 4 -8.82 -17.74 -27.07
CA PHE A 4 -8.12 -17.06 -25.98
C PHE A 4 -9.02 -15.91 -25.55
N SER A 5 -9.82 -16.15 -24.52
CA SER A 5 -10.51 -15.09 -23.80
C SER A 5 -9.44 -14.17 -23.24
N PHE A 6 -9.21 -13.05 -23.94
CA PHE A 6 -8.49 -11.93 -23.37
C PHE A 6 -9.34 -11.45 -22.18
N PHE A 7 -8.98 -11.89 -20.98
CA PHE A 7 -9.34 -11.16 -19.78
C PHE A 7 -8.72 -9.78 -19.95
N ALA A 8 -9.52 -8.83 -20.41
CA ALA A 8 -9.16 -7.43 -20.32
C ALA A 8 -8.93 -7.17 -18.83
N CYS A 9 -7.66 -7.02 -18.45
CA CYS A 9 -7.32 -6.47 -17.14
C CYS A 9 -7.72 -5.00 -17.23
N SER A 10 -9.01 -4.73 -16.99
CA SER A 10 -9.54 -3.41 -16.77
C SER A 10 -8.95 -2.91 -15.46
N GLY A 11 -7.68 -2.50 -15.50
CA GLY A 11 -6.98 -1.83 -14.43
C GLY A 11 -7.60 -0.45 -14.22
N HIS A 12 -8.82 -0.42 -13.73
CA HIS A 12 -9.43 0.79 -13.22
C HIS A 12 -8.73 1.05 -11.89
N SER A 13 -7.96 2.14 -11.82
CA SER A 13 -7.49 2.65 -10.53
C SER A 13 -8.73 2.90 -9.67
N ARG A 14 -8.99 2.03 -8.68
CA ARG A 14 -10.14 2.13 -7.77
C ARG A 14 -10.09 3.37 -6.88
N CYS A 15 -8.98 4.09 -6.93
CA CYS A 15 -8.75 5.30 -6.18
C CYS A 15 -9.51 6.47 -6.76
N ASN A 16 -10.25 7.19 -5.91
CA ASN A 16 -10.95 8.39 -6.34
C ASN A 16 -9.96 9.41 -6.92
N LYS A 17 -10.30 9.97 -8.09
CA LYS A 17 -9.46 10.96 -8.80
C LYS A 17 -9.23 12.20 -7.95
N ALA A 18 -10.18 12.56 -7.08
CA ALA A 18 -10.10 13.71 -6.19
C ALA A 18 -9.12 13.52 -5.01
N CYS A 19 -8.64 12.31 -4.73
CA CYS A 19 -7.65 12.12 -3.66
C CYS A 19 -6.30 12.69 -4.06
N GLU A 20 -5.65 13.42 -3.16
CA GLU A 20 -4.30 13.95 -3.37
C GLU A 20 -3.22 12.98 -2.88
N ILE A 21 -2.02 13.12 -3.44
CA ILE A 21 -0.83 12.40 -2.97
C ILE A 21 -0.34 13.08 -1.71
N THR A 22 -0.45 12.37 -0.59
CA THR A 22 -0.11 12.87 0.75
C THR A 22 1.29 12.47 1.20
N ALA A 23 1.84 11.40 0.62
CA ALA A 23 3.17 10.91 0.98
C ALA A 23 3.90 10.30 -0.22
N LEU A 24 5.22 10.52 -0.24
CA LEU A 24 6.18 9.85 -1.11
C LEU A 24 7.08 8.98 -0.23
N VAL A 25 7.00 7.67 -0.41
CA VAL A 25 7.77 6.69 0.35
C VAL A 25 8.84 6.10 -0.56
N LYS A 26 10.11 6.25 -0.18
CA LYS A 26 11.24 5.67 -0.90
C LYS A 26 11.70 4.38 -0.21
N GLY A 27 11.94 3.33 -1.00
CA GLY A 27 12.43 2.05 -0.49
C GLY A 27 13.40 1.38 -1.45
N THR A 28 14.21 0.45 -0.93
CA THR A 28 15.07 -0.42 -1.75
C THR A 28 14.42 -1.80 -1.90
N ILE A 29 14.74 -2.52 -2.96
CA ILE A 29 14.23 -3.89 -3.16
C ILE A 29 14.64 -4.77 -1.97
N ASN A 30 13.74 -5.66 -1.54
CA ASN A 30 13.83 -6.52 -0.36
C ASN A 30 13.80 -5.78 0.99
N SER A 31 13.66 -4.45 1.02
CA SER A 31 13.50 -3.70 2.27
C SER A 31 12.03 -3.72 2.75
N ALA A 32 11.77 -3.07 3.88
CA ALA A 32 10.41 -2.82 4.34
C ALA A 32 10.11 -1.32 4.30
N VAL A 33 8.88 -0.97 3.91
CA VAL A 33 8.40 0.41 3.84
C VAL A 33 7.12 0.56 4.64
N LEU A 34 6.94 1.73 5.26
CA LEU A 34 5.72 2.10 5.98
C LEU A 34 4.89 3.04 5.10
N LEU A 35 3.64 2.68 4.84
CA LEU A 35 2.70 3.50 4.10
C LEU A 35 1.79 4.21 5.12
N PRO A 36 1.95 5.52 5.32
CA PRO A 36 1.20 6.25 6.32
C PRO A 36 -0.26 6.42 5.87
N CYS A 37 -1.19 6.20 6.79
CA CYS A 37 -2.56 6.66 6.64
C CYS A 37 -3.16 6.98 8.00
N ASN A 38 -3.33 8.28 8.27
CA ASN A 38 -3.94 8.78 9.47
C ASN A 38 -5.27 9.44 9.11
N ILE A 39 -6.32 9.03 9.80
CA ILE A 39 -7.68 9.51 9.58
C ILE A 39 -8.26 9.86 10.93
N THR A 40 -8.84 11.06 11.03
CA THR A 40 -9.51 11.50 12.26
C THR A 40 -10.70 10.59 12.55
N VAL A 41 -10.66 9.89 13.68
CA VAL A 41 -11.72 8.96 14.09
C VAL A 41 -12.82 9.74 14.79
N ASN A 42 -13.95 9.90 14.11
CA ASN A 42 -15.16 10.44 14.74
C ASN A 42 -16.18 9.34 15.07
N HIS A 43 -16.20 8.24 14.29
CA HIS A 43 -17.12 7.11 14.42
C HIS A 43 -16.44 5.79 14.01
N ILE A 44 -17.20 4.68 14.02
CA ILE A 44 -16.73 3.40 13.46
C ILE A 44 -16.38 3.62 11.99
N GLN A 45 -15.09 3.67 11.70
CA GLN A 45 -14.57 3.83 10.34
C GLN A 45 -14.08 2.48 9.83
N THR A 46 -14.38 2.24 8.56
CA THR A 46 -13.79 1.18 7.75
C THR A 46 -12.87 1.84 6.75
N VAL A 47 -11.60 1.43 6.74
CA VAL A 47 -10.59 1.94 5.82
C VAL A 47 -10.16 0.83 4.89
N MET A 48 -10.13 1.12 3.61
CA MET A 48 -9.69 0.18 2.57
C MET A 48 -8.37 0.66 1.97
N TRP A 49 -7.41 -0.25 1.94
CA TRP A 49 -6.19 -0.10 1.16
C TRP A 49 -6.30 -0.81 -0.17
N SER A 50 -5.87 -0.14 -1.24
CA SER A 50 -5.77 -0.70 -2.58
C SER A 50 -4.47 -0.31 -3.29
N HIS A 51 -4.02 -1.18 -4.19
CA HIS A 51 -2.91 -0.98 -5.12
C HIS A 51 -3.19 -1.79 -6.40
N ALA A 52 -3.69 -1.12 -7.44
CA ALA A 52 -4.33 -1.71 -8.62
C ALA A 52 -5.57 -2.58 -8.33
N ALA A 53 -5.57 -3.36 -7.25
CA ALA A 53 -6.67 -4.12 -6.67
C ALA A 53 -6.72 -3.92 -5.14
N ASP A 54 -7.77 -4.41 -4.49
CA ASP A 54 -7.91 -4.32 -3.03
C ASP A 54 -6.85 -5.15 -2.32
N LEU A 55 -6.26 -4.60 -1.27
CA LEU A 55 -5.25 -5.28 -0.46
C LEU A 55 -5.81 -5.71 0.88
N VAL A 56 -6.30 -4.74 1.66
CA VAL A 56 -6.72 -4.97 3.03
C VAL A 56 -7.77 -3.95 3.46
N THR A 57 -8.76 -4.42 4.20
CA THR A 57 -9.74 -3.60 4.91
C THR A 57 -9.44 -3.65 6.40
N ILE A 58 -9.35 -2.47 7.02
CA ILE A 58 -9.11 -2.30 8.44
C ILE A 58 -10.28 -1.52 9.03
N ARG A 59 -10.92 -2.07 10.06
CA ARG A 59 -11.93 -1.33 10.83
C ARG A 59 -11.34 -0.85 12.14
N THR A 60 -11.88 0.25 12.62
CA THR A 60 -11.80 0.60 14.05
C THR A 60 -12.16 -0.62 14.90
N HIS A 61 -11.53 -0.76 16.07
CA HIS A 61 -11.57 -1.94 16.95
C HIS A 61 -10.78 -3.16 16.49
N GLY A 62 -9.85 -2.98 15.54
CA GLY A 62 -8.82 -3.97 15.24
C GLY A 62 -9.27 -5.14 14.36
N TYR A 63 -10.45 -5.04 13.74
CA TYR A 63 -10.85 -6.01 12.72
C TYR A 63 -10.08 -5.76 11.42
N VAL A 64 -9.48 -6.82 10.87
CA VAL A 64 -8.69 -6.79 9.64
C VAL A 64 -9.14 -7.90 8.71
N ASN A 65 -9.37 -7.56 7.44
CA ASN A 65 -9.67 -8.53 6.39
C ASN A 65 -8.74 -8.30 5.20
N PHE A 66 -8.01 -9.32 4.77
CA PHE A 66 -7.09 -9.23 3.64
C PHE A 66 -7.75 -9.77 2.38
N SER A 67 -7.76 -8.96 1.33
CA SER A 67 -8.11 -9.39 -0.03
C SER A 67 -6.88 -9.97 -0.74
N ASP A 68 -5.74 -9.31 -0.61
CA ASP A 68 -4.43 -9.78 -1.05
C ASP A 68 -3.36 -9.36 -0.04
N ASN A 69 -2.88 -10.33 0.75
CA ASN A 69 -1.80 -10.12 1.71
C ASN A 69 -0.39 -10.29 1.09
N ARG A 70 -0.30 -10.50 -0.23
CA ARG A 70 0.95 -10.68 -0.98
C ARG A 70 1.91 -11.71 -0.36
N GLY A 71 1.36 -12.85 0.04
CA GLY A 71 2.12 -13.90 0.73
C GLY A 71 2.52 -13.54 2.16
N GLY A 72 1.75 -12.68 2.83
CA GLY A 72 1.98 -12.29 4.23
C GLY A 72 2.88 -11.07 4.42
N ARG A 73 3.26 -10.39 3.34
CA ARG A 73 4.14 -9.22 3.35
C ARG A 73 3.44 -7.94 3.81
N VAL A 74 2.11 -7.88 3.71
CA VAL A 74 1.33 -6.73 4.20
C VAL A 74 1.06 -6.91 5.70
N LYS A 75 1.64 -6.05 6.53
CA LYS A 75 1.39 -6.01 7.97
C LYS A 75 0.52 -4.81 8.31
N THR A 76 -0.44 -5.03 9.20
CA THR A 76 -1.31 -3.99 9.74
C THR A 76 -0.99 -3.73 11.21
N PHE A 77 -1.51 -2.63 11.76
CA PHE A 77 -1.38 -2.29 13.17
C PHE A 77 -2.79 -2.17 13.81
N PRO A 78 -3.51 -3.28 14.00
CA PRO A 78 -4.94 -3.24 14.34
C PRO A 78 -5.24 -2.45 15.62
N TYR A 79 -4.34 -2.51 16.61
CA TYR A 79 -4.49 -1.77 17.87
C TYR A 79 -4.43 -0.25 17.70
N LEU A 80 -3.72 0.24 16.67
CA LEU A 80 -3.58 1.67 16.39
C LEU A 80 -4.77 2.24 15.61
N SER A 81 -5.63 1.39 15.03
CA SER A 81 -6.85 1.81 14.32
C SER A 81 -7.80 2.61 15.21
N ASN A 82 -7.86 2.30 16.51
CA ASN A 82 -8.63 3.04 17.51
C ASN A 82 -8.15 4.48 17.71
N LYS A 83 -6.90 4.77 17.34
CA LYS A 83 -6.30 6.10 17.40
C LYS A 83 -6.27 6.78 16.03
N GLY A 84 -6.93 6.20 15.02
CA GLY A 84 -6.99 6.75 13.66
C GLY A 84 -5.80 6.44 12.79
N ASN A 85 -4.91 5.55 13.24
CA ASN A 85 -3.77 5.13 12.44
C ASN A 85 -4.11 3.81 11.75
N PHE A 86 -4.32 3.91 10.44
CA PHE A 86 -4.61 2.82 9.53
C PHE A 86 -3.42 2.53 8.60
N SER A 87 -2.21 2.93 9.02
CA SER A 87 -1.00 2.70 8.25
C SER A 87 -0.76 1.20 8.06
N ILE A 88 -0.10 0.85 6.96
CA ILE A 88 0.34 -0.53 6.69
C ILE A 88 1.83 -0.56 6.47
N ARG A 89 2.47 -1.67 6.82
CA ARG A 89 3.86 -1.93 6.51
C ARG A 89 3.93 -3.01 5.43
N LEU A 90 4.66 -2.72 4.37
CA LEU A 90 4.94 -3.68 3.32
C LEU A 90 6.37 -4.20 3.48
N GLU A 91 6.50 -5.51 3.68
CA GLU A 91 7.79 -6.19 3.82
C GLU A 91 8.27 -6.77 2.49
N HIS A 92 9.58 -6.96 2.37
CA HIS A 92 10.26 -7.47 1.18
C HIS A 92 9.78 -6.79 -0.10
N LEU A 93 10.02 -5.48 -0.19
CA LEU A 93 9.59 -4.63 -1.31
C LEU A 93 10.06 -5.19 -2.66
N GLN A 94 9.15 -5.33 -3.60
CA GLN A 94 9.40 -5.86 -4.95
C GLN A 94 9.12 -4.79 -6.01
N GLN A 95 9.62 -5.01 -7.24
CA GLN A 95 9.38 -4.07 -8.35
C GLN A 95 7.89 -3.89 -8.66
N SER A 96 7.09 -4.96 -8.52
CA SER A 96 5.63 -4.94 -8.71
C SER A 96 4.87 -4.21 -7.60
N ASP A 97 5.52 -3.93 -6.48
CA ASP A 97 4.94 -3.20 -5.36
C ASP A 97 5.07 -1.67 -5.54
N LEU A 98 5.79 -1.19 -6.55
CA LEU A 98 5.97 0.24 -6.79
C LEU A 98 4.70 0.84 -7.40
N GLY A 99 4.44 2.10 -7.06
CA GLY A 99 3.31 2.86 -7.58
C GLY A 99 2.41 3.44 -6.50
N ILE A 100 1.18 3.75 -6.89
CA ILE A 100 0.24 4.49 -6.05
C ILE A 100 -0.61 3.51 -5.24
N TYR A 101 -0.55 3.66 -3.93
CA TYR A 101 -1.44 3.04 -2.98
C TYR A 101 -2.49 4.04 -2.54
N CYS A 102 -3.70 3.55 -2.28
CA CYS A 102 -4.80 4.36 -1.84
C CYS A 102 -5.37 3.85 -0.54
N CYS A 103 -5.51 4.77 0.41
CA CYS A 103 -6.18 4.57 1.67
C CYS A 103 -7.49 5.36 1.65
N GLU A 104 -8.63 4.67 1.68
CA GLU A 104 -9.95 5.30 1.53
C GLU A 104 -10.87 4.94 2.69
N VAL A 105 -11.57 5.94 3.23
CA VAL A 105 -12.66 5.73 4.19
C VAL A 105 -13.91 5.27 3.45
N GLN A 106 -14.44 4.12 3.86
CA GLN A 106 -15.76 3.67 3.45
C GLN A 106 -16.79 4.20 4.46
N HIS A 107 -17.34 5.39 4.19
CA HIS A 107 -18.44 5.96 4.95
C HIS A 107 -19.43 6.66 4.01
N GLU A 108 -20.72 6.51 4.27
CA GLU A 108 -21.80 6.94 3.37
C GLU A 108 -21.81 8.45 3.07
N SER A 109 -21.27 9.26 3.99
CA SER A 109 -21.31 10.72 3.94
C SER A 109 -19.94 11.40 3.98
N LEU A 110 -18.84 10.65 4.04
CA LEU A 110 -17.48 11.22 4.10
C LEU A 110 -16.49 10.39 3.28
N SER A 111 -16.02 10.95 2.17
CA SER A 111 -14.99 10.33 1.31
C SER A 111 -13.62 10.93 1.59
N ALA A 112 -13.06 10.66 2.77
CA ALA A 112 -11.67 11.01 3.04
C ALA A 112 -10.75 9.93 2.44
N CYS A 113 -9.71 10.36 1.74
CA CYS A 113 -8.79 9.45 1.10
C CYS A 113 -7.39 10.04 0.95
N ASN A 114 -6.38 9.18 1.05
CA ASN A 114 -4.97 9.52 0.96
C ASN A 114 -4.30 8.63 -0.09
N LYS A 115 -3.56 9.24 -1.02
CA LYS A 115 -2.65 8.51 -1.91
C LYS A 115 -1.24 8.51 -1.32
N VAL A 116 -0.58 7.36 -1.40
CA VAL A 116 0.83 7.17 -1.05
C VAL A 116 1.54 6.63 -2.26
N ASN A 117 2.56 7.34 -2.75
CA ASN A 117 3.37 6.86 -3.87
C ASN A 117 4.63 6.17 -3.33
N VAL A 118 4.86 4.92 -3.74
CA VAL A 118 6.04 4.14 -3.37
C VAL A 118 6.99 4.11 -4.56
N THR A 119 8.21 4.59 -4.36
CA THR A 119 9.25 4.63 -5.41
C THR A 119 10.57 4.02 -4.91
N LEU A 120 11.45 3.67 -5.84
CA LEU A 120 12.79 3.20 -5.49
C LEU A 120 13.65 4.34 -4.94
N ASP A 121 14.41 4.02 -3.90
CA ASP A 121 15.55 4.82 -3.48
C ASP A 121 16.77 4.44 -4.32
N VAL A 122 16.92 5.08 -5.48
CA VAL A 122 17.96 4.77 -6.46
C VAL A 122 19.36 4.99 -5.88
N GLN A 123 19.54 6.04 -5.06
CA GLN A 123 20.84 6.36 -4.47
C GLN A 123 21.31 5.22 -3.57
N LYS A 124 20.44 4.81 -2.64
CA LYS A 124 20.74 3.73 -1.71
C LYS A 124 20.90 2.38 -2.39
N HIS A 125 20.06 2.09 -3.39
CA HIS A 125 20.15 0.83 -4.13
C HIS A 125 21.47 0.70 -4.92
N LEU A 126 21.98 1.80 -5.49
CA LEU A 126 23.28 1.80 -6.18
C LEU A 126 24.45 1.62 -5.21
N GLU A 127 24.41 2.25 -4.04
CA GLU A 127 25.43 2.10 -3.00
C GLU A 127 25.53 0.65 -2.49
N GLU A 128 24.40 -0.02 -2.28
CA GLU A 128 24.36 -1.44 -1.90
C GLU A 128 24.97 -2.34 -2.99
N ASN A 129 24.65 -2.08 -4.27
CA ASN A 129 25.19 -2.83 -5.40
C ASN A 129 26.71 -2.62 -5.58
N LEU A 130 27.23 -1.42 -5.29
CA LEU A 130 28.67 -1.13 -5.34
C LEU A 130 29.41 -1.82 -4.18
N LYS A 131 28.82 -1.86 -2.99
CA LYS A 131 29.41 -2.55 -1.83
C LYS A 131 29.48 -4.07 -2.02
N GLY A 132 28.49 -4.67 -2.68
CA GLY A 132 28.47 -6.10 -3.01
C GLY A 132 29.48 -6.51 -4.09
N LYS A 133 29.96 -5.59 -4.94
CA LYS A 133 30.98 -5.88 -5.96
C LYS A 133 32.42 -5.86 -5.40
N ASN A 134 32.67 -5.13 -4.32
CA ASN A 134 34.01 -4.97 -3.74
C ASN A 134 34.38 -6.04 -2.69
N THR A 135 33.51 -7.01 -2.43
CA THR A 135 33.73 -8.09 -1.44
C THR A 135 34.20 -9.41 -2.07
N HIS A 136 34.55 -9.40 -3.36
CA HIS A 136 35.04 -10.56 -4.11
C HIS A 136 36.44 -10.37 -4.73
N LEU A 137 37.22 -9.40 -4.23
CA LEU A 137 38.64 -9.22 -4.55
C LEU A 137 39.50 -9.58 -3.34
#